data_AF-A0A2X3F091-F1
#
_entry.id   AF-A0A2X3F091-F1
#
_cell.length_a   1.000
_cell.length_b   1.000
_cell.length_c   1.000
_cell.angle_alpha   90.00
_cell.angle_beta   90.00
_cell.angle_gamma   90.00
#
_symmetry.space_group_name_H-M   'P 1'
#
loop_
_entity.id
_entity.type
_entity.pdbx_description
1 polymer ?
#
loop_
_entity_poly.entity_id
_entity_poly.type
_entity_poly.pdbx_seq_one_letter_code
_entity_poly.pdbx_strand_id
1 'polypeptide(L)'
;MLLRQLGGEAIVTAPTRSAVEVLASFAGETLRFMAPDALLASKEKAAWLIVDEAAAIPAPLLRQLVSRFPRTLLTTTVQGYEGTGRGFLLKFCASLPHLQSFTLSAPIRWAAGCPLESAISQLLIFNDEAFREAPMGEIALEVVNQSCWQTQPALPEAMYQLLSGAHYRTSPLDLRRMMDAPGQAFRCARAGGAVAGALWLVAEGGLSRELSRAVWAGFPPAARESGRPVAGGARRQSPGGDAARAAGQSDRCPSHPPAGRPGAEDDRRYRRRCRWL
;
A
#
# COMPACT_ATOMS: atom_id res chain seq x y z
N MET A 1 12.61 30.16 -4.66
CA MET A 1 11.25 30.74 -4.57
C MET A 1 10.36 29.77 -3.79
N LEU A 2 9.37 30.26 -3.03
CA LEU A 2 8.61 29.61 -1.93
C LEU A 2 9.45 29.02 -0.78
N LEU A 3 10.33 28.05 -1.02
CA LEU A 3 11.23 27.48 -0.01
C LEU A 3 12.18 28.54 0.60
N ARG A 4 12.56 29.54 -0.21
CA ARG A 4 13.33 30.74 0.24
C ARG A 4 12.45 31.82 0.90
N GLN A 5 11.13 31.75 0.73
CA GLN A 5 10.17 32.65 1.37
C GLN A 5 9.73 32.11 2.75
N LEU A 6 9.96 30.83 3.01
CA LEU A 6 9.89 30.27 4.36
C LEU A 6 10.99 30.92 5.19
N GLY A 7 10.63 31.70 6.20
CA GLY A 7 11.60 32.26 7.14
C GLY A 7 12.33 31.14 7.89
N GLY A 8 13.66 31.08 7.73
CA GLY A 8 14.56 30.14 8.41
C GLY A 8 15.08 28.99 7.52
N GLU A 9 16.00 28.19 8.05
CA GLU A 9 16.55 27.02 7.33
C GLU A 9 15.51 25.91 7.20
N ALA A 10 15.50 25.25 6.03
CA ALA A 10 14.68 24.07 5.76
C ALA A 10 15.56 22.86 5.43
N ILE A 11 15.19 21.69 5.95
CA ILE A 11 15.81 20.41 5.58
C ILE A 11 14.80 19.60 4.78
N VAL A 12 15.28 18.95 3.72
CA VAL A 12 14.46 18.07 2.88
C VAL A 12 14.86 16.62 3.06
N THR A 13 13.88 15.73 3.15
CA THR A 13 14.07 14.28 3.20
C THR A 13 13.06 13.57 2.29
N ALA A 14 13.41 12.41 1.78
CA ALA A 14 12.58 11.61 0.88
C ALA A 14 13.07 10.14 0.89
N PRO A 15 12.27 9.17 0.41
CA PRO A 15 12.67 7.77 0.34
C PRO A 15 13.95 7.53 -0.46
N THR A 16 14.14 8.27 -1.55
CA THR A 16 15.32 8.23 -2.41
C THR A 16 15.79 9.65 -2.75
N ARG A 17 17.07 9.81 -3.08
CA ARG A 17 17.62 11.10 -3.52
C ARG A 17 17.02 11.56 -4.85
N SER A 18 16.73 10.63 -5.76
CA SER A 18 16.14 10.91 -7.06
C SER A 18 14.75 11.54 -6.98
N ALA A 19 13.97 11.21 -5.94
CA ALA A 19 12.65 11.81 -5.72
C ALA A 19 12.73 13.35 -5.60
N VAL A 20 13.85 13.86 -5.10
CA VAL A 20 14.02 15.28 -4.78
C VAL A 20 14.65 16.08 -5.94
N GLU A 21 14.98 15.46 -7.07
CA GLU A 21 15.61 16.14 -8.20
C GLU A 21 14.72 17.26 -8.77
N VAL A 22 13.42 16.99 -8.90
CA VAL A 22 12.46 17.99 -9.35
C VAL A 22 12.41 19.15 -8.36
N LEU A 23 12.26 18.87 -7.07
CA LEU A 23 12.26 19.90 -6.02
C LEU A 23 13.56 20.71 -6.01
N ALA A 24 14.71 20.05 -6.18
CA ALA A 24 16.03 20.69 -6.25
C ALA A 24 16.14 21.66 -7.44
N SER A 25 15.63 21.27 -8.62
CA SER A 25 15.66 22.14 -9.80
C SER A 25 14.84 23.42 -9.61
N PHE A 26 13.73 23.36 -8.86
CA PHE A 26 12.93 24.55 -8.52
C PHE A 26 13.47 25.34 -7.31
N ALA A 27 14.18 24.69 -6.39
CA ALA A 27 14.74 25.31 -5.19
C ALA A 27 16.11 25.99 -5.43
N GLY A 28 16.84 25.58 -6.47
CA GLY A 28 18.21 26.02 -6.77
C GLY A 28 19.29 25.31 -5.92
N GLU A 29 20.54 25.79 -5.97
CA GLU A 29 21.72 25.16 -5.34
C GLU A 29 21.70 25.02 -3.80
N THR A 30 20.66 25.52 -3.12
CA THR A 30 20.58 25.63 -1.66
C THR A 30 19.76 24.53 -0.99
N LEU A 31 19.45 23.43 -1.67
CA LEU A 31 18.63 22.37 -1.11
C LEU A 31 19.43 21.45 -0.17
N ARG A 32 19.18 21.58 1.14
CA ARG A 32 19.78 20.72 2.16
C ARG A 32 19.03 19.39 2.28
N PHE A 33 19.44 18.41 1.47
CA PHE A 33 18.87 17.05 1.49
C PHE A 33 19.57 16.14 2.51
N MET A 34 18.79 15.35 3.25
CA MET A 34 19.28 14.25 4.08
C MET A 34 18.31 13.06 4.04
N ALA A 35 18.83 11.84 3.89
CA ALA A 35 18.01 10.64 3.92
C ALA A 35 17.30 10.47 5.29
N PRO A 36 16.11 9.84 5.35
CA PRO A 36 15.30 9.78 6.58
C PRO A 36 16.03 9.20 7.79
N ASP A 37 16.73 8.08 7.61
CA ASP A 37 17.49 7.41 8.68
C ASP A 37 18.68 8.24 9.14
N ALA A 38 19.40 8.85 8.20
CA ALA A 38 20.54 9.73 8.50
C ALA A 38 20.07 11.00 9.23
N LEU A 39 18.93 11.56 8.83
CA LEU A 39 18.34 12.74 9.46
C LEU A 39 17.93 12.44 10.89
N LEU A 40 17.30 11.30 11.12
CA LEU A 40 16.93 10.86 12.46
C LEU A 40 18.17 10.67 13.36
N ALA A 41 19.24 10.06 12.84
CA ALA A 41 20.49 9.84 13.58
C ALA A 41 21.32 11.12 13.81
N SER A 42 21.13 12.15 12.99
CA SER A 42 21.85 13.42 13.09
C SER A 42 21.39 14.28 14.27
N LYS A 43 22.11 15.38 14.57
CA LYS A 43 21.67 16.44 15.50
C LYS A 43 21.16 17.70 14.80
N GLU A 44 20.89 17.59 13.50
CA GLU A 44 20.45 18.74 12.70
C GLU A 44 19.14 19.35 13.17
N LYS A 45 19.08 20.68 13.08
CA LYS A 45 17.91 21.48 13.43
C LYS A 45 17.59 22.36 12.24
N ALA A 46 16.30 22.57 12.02
CA ALA A 46 15.78 23.44 10.97
C ALA A 46 14.46 24.03 11.43
N ALA A 47 14.12 25.19 10.88
CA ALA A 47 12.85 25.84 11.10
C ALA A 47 11.69 25.09 10.40
N TRP A 48 12.02 24.34 9.35
CA TRP A 48 11.12 23.53 8.54
C TRP A 48 11.74 22.17 8.21
N LEU A 49 10.93 21.11 8.32
CA LEU A 49 11.17 19.82 7.69
C LEU A 49 10.25 19.70 6.47
N ILE A 50 10.80 19.32 5.33
CA ILE A 50 10.03 18.96 4.14
C ILE A 50 10.28 17.49 3.86
N VAL A 51 9.21 16.71 3.87
CA VAL A 51 9.24 15.28 3.57
C VAL A 51 8.56 15.08 2.24
N ASP A 52 9.34 14.72 1.22
CA ASP A 52 8.81 14.36 -0.08
C ASP A 52 8.50 12.87 -0.18
N GLU A 53 7.41 12.56 -0.86
CA GLU A 53 6.76 11.24 -0.90
C GLU A 53 6.68 10.54 0.47
N ALA A 54 6.13 11.26 1.45
CA ALA A 54 6.07 10.82 2.84
C ALA A 54 5.41 9.45 2.99
N ALA A 55 4.39 9.12 2.20
CA ALA A 55 3.69 7.85 2.32
C ALA A 55 4.56 6.60 2.04
N ALA A 56 5.69 6.78 1.35
CA ALA A 56 6.66 5.71 1.14
C ALA A 56 7.67 5.53 2.30
N ILE A 57 7.65 6.42 3.31
CA ILE A 57 8.50 6.32 4.51
C ILE A 57 7.73 5.61 5.62
N PRO A 58 8.38 4.67 6.38
CA PRO A 58 7.72 3.99 7.50
C PRO A 58 7.12 4.96 8.52
N ALA A 59 5.84 4.76 8.86
CA ALA A 59 5.11 5.61 9.80
C ALA A 59 5.82 5.82 11.16
N PRO A 60 6.47 4.83 11.80
CA PRO A 60 7.21 5.06 13.04
C PRO A 60 8.36 6.06 12.88
N LEU A 61 9.10 5.98 11.77
CA LEU A 61 10.21 6.87 11.45
C LEU A 61 9.69 8.30 11.21
N LEU A 62 8.61 8.44 10.44
CA LEU A 62 7.98 9.74 10.22
C LEU A 62 7.47 10.40 11.49
N ARG A 63 6.88 9.65 12.43
CA ARG A 63 6.42 10.25 13.70
C ARG A 63 7.58 10.87 14.47
N GLN A 64 8.71 10.19 14.52
CA GLN A 64 9.91 10.70 15.19
C GLN A 64 10.43 11.97 14.50
N LEU A 65 10.51 11.96 13.17
CA LEU A 65 10.90 13.14 12.40
C LEU A 65 9.93 14.31 12.60
N VAL A 66 8.62 14.11 12.42
CA VAL A 66 7.60 15.15 12.60
C VAL A 66 7.63 15.74 14.02
N SER A 67 7.87 14.92 15.05
CA SER A 67 7.95 15.40 16.45
C SER A 67 9.21 16.24 16.75
N ARG A 68 10.27 16.08 15.95
CA ARG A 68 11.56 16.73 16.16
C ARG A 68 11.61 18.16 15.62
N PHE A 69 10.83 18.46 14.58
CA PHE A 69 10.85 19.75 13.91
C PHE A 69 9.60 20.56 14.24
N PRO A 70 9.71 21.89 14.41
CA PRO A 70 8.58 22.73 14.82
C PRO A 70 7.51 22.84 13.74
N ARG A 71 7.90 22.75 12.46
CA ARG A 71 7.02 22.83 11.30
C ARG A 71 7.42 21.78 10.29
N THR A 72 6.45 21.02 9.80
CA THR A 72 6.68 19.95 8.83
C THR A 72 5.71 20.08 7.66
N LEU A 73 6.24 20.04 6.44
CA LEU A 73 5.48 19.87 5.21
C LEU A 73 5.64 18.42 4.76
N LEU A 74 4.52 17.72 4.58
CA LEU A 74 4.48 16.36 4.04
C LEU A 74 3.86 16.42 2.65
N THR A 75 4.62 16.04 1.63
CA THR A 75 4.10 15.86 0.27
C THR A 75 4.00 14.37 -0.04
N THR A 76 2.94 13.97 -0.74
CA THR A 76 2.74 12.60 -1.19
C THR A 76 1.84 12.61 -2.41
N THR A 77 2.05 11.64 -3.29
CA THR A 77 1.17 11.41 -4.41
C THR A 77 0.00 10.52 -3.98
N VAL A 78 -1.20 11.04 -4.20
CA VAL A 78 -2.46 10.33 -3.98
C VAL A 78 -3.02 10.06 -5.37
N GLN A 79 -3.33 8.80 -5.68
CA GLN A 79 -3.77 8.32 -7.00
C GLN A 79 -2.67 8.34 -8.05
N GLY A 80 -2.10 7.15 -8.32
CA GLY A 80 -1.03 6.95 -9.28
C GLY A 80 -0.58 5.49 -9.33
N TYR A 81 0.36 5.19 -10.21
CA TYR A 81 0.87 3.82 -10.43
C TYR A 81 1.71 3.28 -9.25
N GLU A 82 2.19 4.16 -8.36
CA GLU A 82 2.87 3.82 -7.11
C GLU A 82 2.03 4.34 -5.92
N GLY A 83 0.80 3.83 -5.80
CA GLY A 83 -0.15 4.28 -4.79
C GLY A 83 0.30 3.92 -3.38
N THR A 84 0.83 4.89 -2.65
CA THR A 84 1.11 4.78 -1.20
C THR A 84 0.31 5.79 -0.36
N GLY A 85 -0.15 6.90 -0.99
CA GLY A 85 -0.71 8.07 -0.31
C GLY A 85 -1.99 7.85 0.51
N ARG A 86 -2.89 6.94 0.12
CA ARG A 86 -4.24 6.89 0.73
C ARG A 86 -4.29 6.17 2.08
N GLY A 87 -3.66 5.01 2.19
CA GLY A 87 -3.50 4.34 3.49
C GLY A 87 -2.70 5.19 4.48
N PHE A 88 -1.75 5.98 3.98
CA PHE A 88 -1.03 7.00 4.73
C PHE A 88 -1.96 8.12 5.24
N LEU A 89 -2.80 8.69 4.39
CA LEU A 89 -3.78 9.71 4.79
C LEU A 89 -4.75 9.20 5.87
N LEU A 90 -5.30 7.99 5.68
CA LEU A 90 -6.31 7.44 6.58
C LEU A 90 -5.76 7.01 7.94
N LYS A 91 -4.50 6.57 8.02
CA LYS A 91 -3.91 6.02 9.26
C LYS A 91 -2.91 6.96 9.92
N PHE A 92 -1.98 7.52 9.15
CA PHE A 92 -0.92 8.36 9.68
C PHE A 92 -1.41 9.79 9.88
N CYS A 93 -1.94 10.42 8.84
CA CYS A 93 -2.42 11.81 8.91
C CYS A 93 -3.57 11.98 9.91
N ALA A 94 -4.49 11.01 9.99
CA ALA A 94 -5.54 10.97 11.01
C ALA A 94 -5.01 10.93 12.46
N SER A 95 -3.75 10.51 12.68
CA SER A 95 -3.12 10.48 14.01
C SER A 95 -2.42 11.79 14.38
N LEU A 96 -2.34 12.77 13.47
CA LEU A 96 -1.68 14.05 13.71
C LEU A 96 -2.69 15.10 14.24
N PRO A 97 -2.48 15.67 15.45
CA PRO A 97 -3.48 16.53 16.10
C PRO A 97 -3.70 17.91 15.45
N HIS A 98 -2.74 18.39 14.65
CA HIS A 98 -2.77 19.75 14.06
C HIS A 98 -2.49 19.73 12.55
N LEU A 99 -2.98 18.71 11.85
CA LEU A 99 -2.78 18.58 10.41
C LEU A 99 -3.62 19.60 9.63
N GLN A 100 -2.94 20.40 8.80
CA GLN A 100 -3.57 21.16 7.72
C GLN A 100 -3.36 20.39 6.41
N SER A 101 -4.45 20.04 5.73
CA SER A 101 -4.42 19.28 4.49
C SER A 101 -4.72 20.18 3.30
N PHE A 102 -3.92 20.07 2.26
CA PHE A 102 -4.10 20.76 0.98
C PHE A 102 -3.99 19.75 -0.15
N THR A 103 -4.79 19.92 -1.20
CA THR A 103 -4.81 19.01 -2.36
C THR A 103 -4.57 19.83 -3.63
N LEU A 104 -3.63 19.36 -4.46
CA LEU A 104 -3.41 19.87 -5.80
C LEU A 104 -4.06 18.91 -6.80
N SER A 105 -5.06 19.38 -7.54
CA SER A 105 -5.81 18.58 -8.52
C SER A 105 -5.61 19.01 -9.97
N ALA A 106 -5.13 20.24 -10.20
CA ALA A 106 -4.90 20.75 -11.55
C ALA A 106 -3.54 20.28 -12.08
N PRO A 107 -3.48 19.49 -13.17
CA PRO A 107 -2.22 19.08 -13.79
C PRO A 107 -1.52 20.29 -14.43
N ILE A 108 -0.18 20.30 -14.39
CA ILE A 108 0.63 21.38 -14.98
C ILE A 108 1.12 21.06 -16.40
N ARG A 109 1.13 19.77 -16.78
CA ARG A 109 1.68 19.29 -18.06
C ARG A 109 0.65 19.21 -19.18
N TRP A 110 -0.62 19.09 -18.84
CA TRP A 110 -1.75 18.99 -19.76
C TRP A 110 -2.98 19.67 -19.14
N ALA A 111 -4.03 19.86 -19.94
CA ALA A 111 -5.26 20.48 -19.47
C ALA A 111 -6.06 19.52 -18.57
N ALA A 112 -6.76 20.08 -17.57
CA ALA A 112 -7.70 19.33 -16.76
C ALA A 112 -8.77 18.65 -17.65
N GLY A 113 -9.12 17.40 -17.32
CA GLY A 113 -10.06 16.61 -18.12
C GLY A 113 -9.46 15.98 -19.37
N CYS A 114 -8.13 15.80 -19.42
CA CYS A 114 -7.47 15.11 -20.52
C CYS A 114 -8.09 13.69 -20.74
N PRO A 115 -8.60 13.37 -21.94
CA PRO A 115 -9.21 12.08 -22.20
C PRO A 115 -8.26 10.89 -22.00
N LEU A 116 -6.97 11.07 -22.31
CA LEU A 116 -5.96 10.04 -22.11
C LEU A 116 -5.71 9.75 -20.62
N GLU A 117 -5.62 10.80 -19.80
CA GLU A 117 -5.51 10.66 -18.34
C GLU A 117 -6.73 9.92 -17.77
N SER A 118 -7.94 10.31 -18.22
CA SER A 118 -9.18 9.64 -17.82
C SER A 118 -9.19 8.16 -18.23
N ALA A 119 -8.77 7.85 -19.46
CA ALA A 119 -8.69 6.48 -19.97
C ALA A 119 -7.69 5.62 -19.17
N ILE A 120 -6.51 6.17 -18.84
CA ILE A 120 -5.50 5.48 -18.02
C ILE A 120 -6.02 5.26 -16.60
N SER A 121 -6.65 6.26 -16.01
CA SER A 121 -7.22 6.19 -14.66
C SER A 121 -8.31 5.10 -14.55
N GLN A 122 -9.17 5.00 -15.56
CA GLN A 122 -10.20 3.96 -15.64
C GLN A 122 -9.59 2.57 -15.86
N LEU A 123 -8.65 2.46 -16.81
CA LEU A 123 -8.00 1.18 -17.15
C LEU A 123 -7.24 0.58 -15.96
N LEU A 124 -6.59 1.42 -15.16
CA LEU A 124 -5.78 1.01 -14.02
C LEU A 124 -6.54 1.07 -12.68
N ILE A 125 -7.82 1.45 -12.71
CA ILE A 125 -8.70 1.58 -11.54
C ILE A 125 -8.02 2.42 -10.45
N PHE A 126 -7.58 3.63 -10.82
CA PHE A 126 -6.99 4.59 -9.88
C PHE A 126 -8.05 5.35 -9.06
N ASN A 127 -9.33 5.16 -9.38
CA ASN A 127 -10.41 5.77 -8.65
C ASN A 127 -10.68 5.02 -7.33
N ASP A 128 -11.02 5.77 -6.29
CA ASP A 128 -11.09 5.29 -4.91
C ASP A 128 -12.44 5.63 -4.25
N GLU A 129 -13.52 5.72 -5.03
CA GLU A 129 -14.83 6.14 -4.51
C GLU A 129 -15.47 5.10 -3.57
N ALA A 130 -15.03 3.83 -3.63
CA ALA A 130 -15.55 2.75 -2.79
C ALA A 130 -15.55 3.09 -1.29
N PHE A 131 -14.56 3.84 -0.79
CA PHE A 131 -14.36 4.07 0.65
C PHE A 131 -15.16 5.21 1.28
N ARG A 132 -15.94 5.97 0.50
CA ARG A 132 -16.61 7.16 1.04
C ARG A 132 -17.65 6.80 2.10
N GLU A 133 -18.28 5.64 1.98
CA GLU A 133 -19.32 5.19 2.89
C GLU A 133 -19.05 3.74 3.33
N ALA A 134 -19.14 3.49 4.63
CA ALA A 134 -19.09 2.13 5.15
C ALA A 134 -20.44 1.45 4.86
N PRO A 135 -20.47 0.32 4.14
CA PRO A 135 -21.72 -0.39 3.90
C PRO A 135 -22.39 -0.80 5.21
N MET A 136 -23.69 -0.52 5.33
CA MET A 136 -24.49 -0.94 6.49
C MET A 136 -25.36 -2.15 6.15
N GLY A 137 -25.55 -3.03 7.13
CA GLY A 137 -26.41 -4.21 7.00
C GLY A 137 -25.73 -5.50 7.46
N GLU A 138 -26.43 -6.62 7.29
CA GLU A 138 -25.89 -7.94 7.57
C GLU A 138 -24.79 -8.31 6.58
N ILE A 139 -23.70 -8.89 7.07
CA ILE A 139 -22.54 -9.25 6.26
C ILE A 139 -22.72 -10.67 5.71
N ALA A 140 -22.78 -10.79 4.38
CA ALA A 140 -22.74 -12.05 3.67
C ALA A 140 -21.37 -12.27 3.05
N LEU A 141 -20.77 -13.45 3.30
CA LEU A 141 -19.52 -13.86 2.68
C LEU A 141 -19.79 -14.66 1.40
N GLU A 142 -19.05 -14.37 0.35
CA GLU A 142 -19.15 -15.08 -0.92
C GLU A 142 -17.77 -15.40 -1.52
N VAL A 143 -17.74 -16.42 -2.37
CA VAL A 143 -16.59 -16.77 -3.20
C VAL A 143 -16.67 -15.99 -4.51
N VAL A 144 -15.58 -15.30 -4.86
CA VAL A 144 -15.48 -14.57 -6.13
C VAL A 144 -14.46 -15.29 -7.03
N ASN A 145 -14.87 -15.62 -8.25
CA ASN A 145 -14.01 -16.24 -9.26
C ASN A 145 -13.37 -15.15 -10.14
N GLN A 146 -12.18 -15.41 -10.68
CA GLN A 146 -11.56 -14.53 -11.68
C GLN A 146 -12.44 -14.31 -12.92
N SER A 147 -13.27 -15.29 -13.30
CA SER A 147 -14.23 -15.15 -14.38
C SER A 147 -15.23 -14.01 -14.17
N CYS A 148 -15.42 -13.54 -12.93
CA CYS A 148 -16.25 -12.37 -12.62
C CYS A 148 -15.74 -11.10 -13.32
N TRP A 149 -14.46 -10.99 -13.68
CA TRP A 149 -13.97 -9.89 -14.51
C TRP A 149 -14.67 -9.80 -15.87
N GLN A 150 -15.18 -10.92 -16.40
CA GLN A 150 -15.91 -10.96 -17.67
C GLN A 150 -17.43 -10.86 -17.47
N THR A 151 -17.97 -11.50 -16.42
CA THR A 151 -19.43 -11.61 -16.23
C THR A 151 -20.02 -10.51 -15.35
N GLN A 152 -19.24 -9.98 -14.39
CA GLN A 152 -19.68 -8.97 -13.41
C GLN A 152 -18.49 -8.11 -12.95
N PRO A 153 -17.87 -7.31 -13.83
CA PRO A 153 -16.60 -6.62 -13.54
C PRO A 153 -16.67 -5.64 -12.36
N ALA A 154 -17.86 -5.09 -12.07
CA ALA A 154 -18.06 -4.16 -10.96
C ALA A 154 -17.71 -4.76 -9.58
N LEU A 155 -17.90 -6.07 -9.39
CA LEU A 155 -17.59 -6.74 -8.12
C LEU A 155 -16.07 -6.84 -7.86
N PRO A 156 -15.26 -7.47 -8.73
CA PRO A 156 -13.82 -7.50 -8.54
C PRO A 156 -13.16 -6.12 -8.66
N GLU A 157 -13.74 -5.17 -9.41
CA GLU A 157 -13.30 -3.78 -9.40
C GLU A 157 -13.46 -3.14 -8.00
N ALA A 158 -14.64 -3.23 -7.40
CA ALA A 158 -14.88 -2.72 -6.05
C ALA A 158 -13.99 -3.42 -4.99
N MET A 159 -13.77 -4.73 -5.14
CA MET A 159 -12.82 -5.45 -4.29
C MET A 159 -11.38 -4.96 -4.48
N TYR A 160 -10.96 -4.72 -5.74
CA TYR A 160 -9.62 -4.21 -6.03
C TYR A 160 -9.43 -2.81 -5.46
N GLN A 161 -10.41 -1.92 -5.59
CA GLN A 161 -10.39 -0.60 -4.96
C GLN A 161 -10.22 -0.73 -3.44
N LEU A 162 -10.97 -1.63 -2.79
CA LEU A 162 -10.84 -1.88 -1.35
C LEU A 162 -9.46 -2.46 -0.97
N LEU A 163 -8.93 -3.39 -1.78
CA LEU A 163 -7.60 -3.99 -1.61
C LEU A 163 -6.48 -2.98 -1.83
N SER A 164 -6.62 -2.09 -2.80
CA SER A 164 -5.59 -1.12 -3.12
C SER A 164 -5.56 -0.01 -2.07
N GLY A 165 -6.70 0.57 -1.70
CA GLY A 165 -6.76 1.70 -0.77
C GLY A 165 -6.32 1.38 0.67
N ALA A 166 -6.39 0.13 1.09
CA ALA A 166 -5.98 -0.29 2.43
C ALA A 166 -4.50 -0.69 2.55
N HIS A 167 -3.83 -0.91 1.42
CA HIS A 167 -2.44 -1.33 1.36
C HIS A 167 -1.49 -0.13 1.29
N TYR A 168 -0.33 -0.26 1.94
CA TYR A 168 0.66 0.82 2.02
C TYR A 168 1.38 1.06 0.68
N ARG A 169 1.33 0.09 -0.23
CA ARG A 169 1.88 0.18 -1.58
C ARG A 169 1.05 -0.67 -2.53
N THR A 170 0.61 -0.05 -3.61
CA THR A 170 -0.10 -0.71 -4.70
C THR A 170 0.64 -0.50 -6.00
N SER A 171 0.52 -1.47 -6.90
CA SER A 171 1.08 -1.40 -8.25
C SER A 171 0.05 -1.92 -9.25
N PRO A 172 0.00 -1.39 -10.48
CA PRO A 172 -0.77 -1.98 -11.58
C PRO A 172 -0.47 -3.47 -11.82
N LEU A 173 0.70 -3.96 -11.40
CA LEU A 173 1.00 -5.39 -11.43
C LEU A 173 0.05 -6.21 -10.54
N ASP A 174 -0.45 -5.64 -9.45
CA ASP A 174 -1.42 -6.30 -8.57
C ASP A 174 -2.75 -6.50 -9.30
N LEU A 175 -3.23 -5.49 -10.03
CA LEU A 175 -4.44 -5.61 -10.86
C LEU A 175 -4.28 -6.72 -11.90
N ARG A 176 -3.14 -6.73 -12.62
CA ARG A 176 -2.83 -7.78 -13.60
C ARG A 176 -2.80 -9.17 -12.95
N ARG A 177 -2.23 -9.31 -11.75
CA ARG A 177 -2.23 -10.59 -11.02
C ARG A 177 -3.64 -11.00 -10.64
N MET A 178 -4.46 -10.06 -10.17
CA MET A 178 -5.84 -10.32 -9.80
C MET A 178 -6.68 -10.80 -10.99
N MET A 179 -6.42 -10.26 -12.19
CA MET A 179 -7.10 -10.64 -13.44
C MET A 179 -6.61 -11.98 -14.01
N ASP A 180 -5.28 -12.13 -14.18
CA ASP A 180 -4.72 -13.15 -15.08
C ASP A 180 -3.88 -14.23 -14.38
N ALA A 181 -3.38 -13.97 -13.17
CA ALA A 181 -2.46 -14.93 -12.55
C ALA A 181 -3.22 -16.20 -12.15
N PRO A 182 -2.64 -17.39 -12.35
CA PRO A 182 -3.26 -18.62 -11.85
C PRO A 182 -3.14 -18.72 -10.32
N GLY A 183 -3.98 -19.56 -9.71
CA GLY A 183 -3.90 -19.90 -8.29
C GLY A 183 -4.37 -18.79 -7.34
N GLN A 184 -5.08 -17.78 -7.85
CA GLN A 184 -5.67 -16.72 -7.03
C GLN A 184 -7.05 -17.15 -6.57
N ALA A 185 -7.38 -16.88 -5.30
CA ALA A 185 -8.70 -17.11 -4.75
C ALA A 185 -9.18 -15.87 -4.02
N PHE A 186 -10.44 -15.50 -4.25
CA PHE A 186 -11.03 -14.29 -3.69
C PHE A 186 -12.24 -14.63 -2.83
N ARG A 187 -12.40 -13.90 -1.74
CA ARG A 187 -13.65 -13.85 -0.96
C ARG A 187 -14.07 -12.41 -0.80
N CYS A 188 -15.36 -12.17 -0.92
CA CYS A 188 -15.96 -10.86 -0.72
C CYS A 188 -16.91 -10.92 0.49
N ALA A 189 -16.89 -9.88 1.31
CA ALA A 189 -17.89 -9.62 2.32
C ALA A 189 -18.81 -8.51 1.78
N ARG A 190 -20.10 -8.79 1.60
CA ARG A 190 -21.09 -7.80 1.16
C ARG A 190 -22.03 -7.42 2.30
N ALA A 191 -22.36 -6.14 2.38
CA ALA A 191 -23.45 -5.64 3.23
C ALA A 191 -24.28 -4.64 2.43
N GLY A 192 -25.61 -4.81 2.43
CA GLY A 192 -26.52 -3.94 1.69
C GLY A 192 -26.25 -3.89 0.17
N GLY A 193 -25.65 -4.93 -0.41
CA GLY A 193 -25.28 -4.99 -1.83
C GLY A 193 -23.93 -4.35 -2.18
N ALA A 194 -23.28 -3.66 -1.26
CA ALA A 194 -21.94 -3.08 -1.44
C ALA A 194 -20.84 -3.96 -0.84
N VAL A 195 -19.62 -3.84 -1.37
CA VAL A 195 -18.44 -4.55 -0.86
C VAL A 195 -17.99 -3.92 0.45
N ALA A 196 -18.07 -4.66 1.54
CA ALA A 196 -17.66 -4.25 2.89
C ALA A 196 -16.28 -4.79 3.31
N GLY A 197 -15.81 -5.83 2.63
CA GLY A 197 -14.54 -6.50 2.88
C GLY A 197 -14.10 -7.33 1.69
N ALA A 198 -12.78 -7.46 1.51
CA ALA A 198 -12.20 -8.30 0.47
C ALA A 198 -11.06 -9.12 1.04
N LEU A 199 -10.93 -10.36 0.57
CA LEU A 199 -9.83 -11.25 0.90
C LEU A 199 -9.26 -11.80 -0.40
N TRP A 200 -7.94 -11.68 -0.54
CA TRP A 200 -7.18 -12.20 -1.66
C TRP A 200 -6.13 -13.20 -1.15
N LEU A 201 -6.28 -14.44 -1.61
CA LEU A 201 -5.45 -15.60 -1.28
C LEU A 201 -4.68 -16.05 -2.51
N VAL A 202 -3.46 -16.56 -2.28
CA VAL A 202 -2.65 -17.20 -3.31
C VAL A 202 -2.36 -18.64 -2.89
N ALA A 203 -2.61 -19.58 -3.78
CA ALA A 203 -2.26 -20.98 -3.58
C ALA A 203 -0.73 -21.14 -3.63
N GLU A 204 -0.12 -21.26 -2.46
CA GLU A 204 1.30 -21.60 -2.31
C GLU A 204 1.48 -23.09 -1.97
N GLY A 205 2.68 -23.62 -2.26
CA GLY A 205 3.05 -25.01 -1.92
C GLY A 205 2.92 -26.00 -3.09
N GLY A 206 2.83 -27.29 -2.75
CA GLY A 206 2.81 -28.38 -3.72
C GLY A 206 4.16 -28.69 -4.37
N LEU A 207 5.27 -28.34 -3.70
CA LEU A 207 6.62 -28.70 -4.16
C LEU A 207 6.83 -30.21 -4.02
N SER A 208 7.56 -30.81 -4.96
CA SER A 208 8.02 -32.19 -4.85
C SER A 208 8.92 -32.35 -3.62
N ARG A 209 9.03 -33.57 -3.09
CA ARG A 209 9.87 -33.87 -1.92
C ARG A 209 11.34 -33.52 -2.19
N GLU A 210 11.79 -33.75 -3.41
CA GLU A 210 13.14 -33.44 -3.89
C GLU A 210 13.38 -31.94 -3.91
N LEU A 211 12.45 -31.16 -4.49
CA LEU A 211 12.57 -29.70 -4.56
C LEU A 211 12.44 -29.05 -3.18
N SER A 212 11.55 -29.56 -2.31
CA SER A 212 11.43 -29.10 -0.93
C SER A 212 12.74 -29.28 -0.16
N ARG A 213 13.42 -30.43 -0.33
CA ARG A 213 14.73 -30.71 0.27
C ARG A 213 15.84 -29.85 -0.31
N ALA A 214 15.85 -29.63 -1.63
CA ALA A 214 16.84 -28.78 -2.29
C ALA A 214 16.73 -27.32 -1.80
N VAL A 215 15.50 -26.78 -1.73
CA VAL A 215 15.23 -25.45 -1.18
C VAL A 215 15.60 -25.36 0.29
N TRP A 216 15.30 -26.39 1.10
CA TRP A 216 15.68 -26.45 2.52
C TRP A 216 17.21 -26.45 2.71
N ALA A 217 17.93 -27.18 1.86
CA ALA A 217 19.39 -27.26 1.88
C ALA A 217 20.09 -26.02 1.27
N GLY A 218 19.33 -25.03 0.79
CA GLY A 218 19.88 -23.80 0.20
C GLY A 218 20.38 -23.97 -1.23
N PHE A 219 20.10 -25.09 -1.90
CA PHE A 219 20.41 -25.25 -3.31
C PHE A 219 19.42 -24.43 -4.17
N PRO A 220 19.92 -23.68 -5.17
CA PRO A 220 19.04 -23.00 -6.11
C PRO A 220 18.21 -24.04 -6.89
N PRO A 221 16.91 -23.83 -7.09
CA PRO A 221 16.09 -24.73 -7.91
C PRO A 221 16.69 -24.86 -9.32
N ALA A 222 16.95 -26.09 -9.77
CA ALA A 222 17.49 -26.36 -11.11
C ALA A 222 16.48 -26.05 -12.24
N ALA A 223 15.20 -25.82 -11.92
CA ALA A 223 14.19 -25.32 -12.83
C ALA A 223 13.16 -24.50 -12.05
N ARG A 224 12.78 -23.33 -12.58
CA ARG A 224 11.56 -22.63 -12.15
C ARG A 224 10.36 -23.44 -12.66
N GLU A 225 10.00 -24.50 -11.96
CA GLU A 225 8.69 -25.11 -12.17
C GLU A 225 7.62 -24.12 -11.72
N SER A 226 7.00 -23.46 -12.70
CA SER A 226 5.65 -22.88 -12.62
C SER A 226 5.44 -21.60 -11.81
N GLY A 227 6.33 -20.59 -11.83
CA GLY A 227 5.96 -19.21 -11.44
C GLY A 227 5.39 -19.01 -10.03
N ARG A 228 5.41 -20.03 -9.17
CA ARG A 228 4.87 -20.01 -7.82
C ARG A 228 5.85 -19.27 -6.93
N PRO A 229 5.41 -18.25 -6.16
CA PRO A 229 6.22 -17.77 -5.06
C PRO A 229 6.56 -18.99 -4.17
N VAL A 230 7.84 -19.29 -4.06
CA VAL A 230 8.33 -20.27 -3.10
C VAL A 230 8.00 -19.70 -1.73
N ALA A 231 7.34 -20.48 -0.86
CA ALA A 231 7.09 -20.18 0.54
C ALA A 231 8.41 -19.81 1.25
N GLY A 232 8.88 -18.58 1.05
CA GLY A 232 10.21 -18.13 1.41
C GLY A 232 10.32 -17.81 2.90
N GLY A 233 9.18 -17.57 3.55
CA GLY A 233 9.10 -17.33 5.00
C GLY A 233 9.41 -18.57 5.84
N ALA A 234 9.18 -19.77 5.32
CA ALA A 234 9.44 -21.03 6.04
C ALA A 234 10.91 -21.50 5.92
N ARG A 235 11.81 -20.68 5.36
CA ARG A 235 13.17 -21.09 4.98
C ARG A 235 14.10 -21.47 6.15
N ARG A 236 13.78 -21.15 7.41
CA ARG A 236 14.77 -21.32 8.50
C ARG A 236 14.25 -21.76 9.88
N GLN A 237 12.95 -21.94 10.08
CA GLN A 237 12.40 -22.10 11.44
C GLN A 237 11.71 -23.44 11.70
N SER A 238 11.53 -24.30 10.69
CA SER A 238 10.94 -25.63 10.89
C SER A 238 12.03 -26.72 10.87
N PRO A 239 12.08 -27.60 11.89
CA PRO A 239 13.09 -28.66 11.99
C PRO A 239 12.93 -29.77 10.94
N GLY A 240 11.85 -29.76 10.14
CA GLY A 240 11.60 -30.71 9.06
C GLY A 240 11.52 -30.04 7.69
N GLY A 241 12.28 -30.56 6.71
CA GLY A 241 12.31 -30.08 5.32
C GLY A 241 11.02 -30.29 4.49
N ASP A 242 9.90 -30.57 5.15
CA ASP A 242 8.56 -30.75 4.55
C ASP A 242 7.67 -29.49 4.68
N ALA A 243 8.14 -28.43 5.36
CA ALA A 243 7.34 -27.23 5.63
C ALA A 243 6.83 -26.50 4.36
N ALA A 244 7.56 -26.57 3.25
CA ALA A 244 7.17 -25.95 1.98
C ALA A 244 6.10 -26.76 1.20
N ARG A 245 5.60 -27.86 1.79
CA ARG A 245 4.49 -28.66 1.26
C ARG A 245 3.12 -28.22 1.79
N ALA A 246 3.09 -27.46 2.89
CA ALA A 246 1.85 -26.92 3.45
C ALA A 246 1.25 -25.89 2.48
N ALA A 247 -0.07 -25.96 2.26
CA ALA A 247 -0.77 -25.17 1.26
C ALA A 247 -1.44 -23.93 1.88
N GLY A 248 -1.26 -22.79 1.22
CA GLY A 248 -2.02 -21.56 1.46
C GLY A 248 -1.24 -20.43 2.14
N GLN A 249 -1.28 -19.26 1.51
CA GLN A 249 -0.88 -17.99 2.12
C GLN A 249 -1.95 -16.93 1.83
N SER A 250 -2.35 -16.20 2.87
CA SER A 250 -3.17 -15.00 2.71
C SER A 250 -2.28 -13.84 2.32
N ASP A 251 -2.53 -13.25 1.16
CA ASP A 251 -1.73 -12.12 0.67
C ASP A 251 -2.30 -10.80 1.22
N ARG A 252 -3.64 -10.60 1.18
CA ARG A 252 -4.29 -9.33 1.56
C ARG A 252 -5.69 -9.53 2.16
N CYS A 253 -6.01 -8.83 3.26
CA CYS A 253 -7.32 -8.89 3.93
C CYS A 253 -7.76 -7.54 4.55
N PRO A 254 -8.24 -6.58 3.75
CA PRO A 254 -8.84 -5.35 4.26
C PRO A 254 -10.35 -5.41 4.46
N SER A 255 -10.81 -4.61 5.42
CA SER A 255 -12.22 -4.29 5.67
C SER A 255 -12.40 -2.78 5.57
N HIS A 256 -13.64 -2.32 5.31
CA HIS A 256 -13.95 -0.90 5.45
C HIS A 256 -13.61 -0.40 6.87
N PRO A 257 -12.96 0.77 7.01
CA PRO A 257 -12.81 1.39 8.32
C PRO A 257 -14.21 1.73 8.86
N PRO A 258 -14.53 1.39 10.13
CA PRO A 258 -15.85 1.69 10.69
C PRO A 258 -16.07 3.20 10.71
N ALA A 259 -17.26 3.64 10.29
CA ALA A 259 -17.67 5.02 10.45
C ALA A 259 -17.75 5.38 11.95
N GLY A 260 -16.79 6.18 12.42
CA GLY A 260 -16.95 6.95 13.66
C GLY A 260 -16.70 6.26 15.00
N ARG A 261 -15.68 5.38 15.16
CA ARG A 261 -15.23 4.96 16.51
C ARG A 261 -13.69 4.88 16.63
N PRO A 262 -13.07 5.50 17.65
CA PRO A 262 -11.66 5.30 17.95
C PRO A 262 -11.50 4.01 18.76
N GLY A 263 -10.76 3.02 18.26
CA GLY A 263 -10.46 1.84 19.08
C GLY A 263 -9.77 0.70 18.35
N ALA A 264 -8.50 0.48 18.67
CA ALA A 264 -7.63 -0.59 18.17
C ALA A 264 -8.00 -2.01 18.66
N GLU A 265 -9.15 -2.19 19.33
CA GLU A 265 -9.52 -3.46 19.97
C GLU A 265 -10.25 -4.44 19.04
N ASP A 266 -10.98 -3.98 18.02
CA ASP A 266 -11.75 -4.87 17.15
C ASP A 266 -10.91 -5.57 16.07
N ASP A 267 -9.79 -4.97 15.64
CA ASP A 267 -8.82 -5.60 14.71
C ASP A 267 -8.21 -6.89 15.30
N ARG A 268 -8.10 -6.98 16.65
CA ARG A 268 -7.61 -8.20 17.32
C ARG A 268 -8.65 -9.32 17.34
N ARG A 269 -9.94 -9.01 17.44
CA ARG A 269 -11.01 -10.03 17.41
C ARG A 269 -11.18 -10.60 16.00
N TYR A 270 -11.05 -9.76 14.97
CA TYR A 270 -11.17 -10.19 13.57
C TYR A 270 -9.97 -11.01 13.09
N ARG A 271 -8.73 -10.60 13.44
CA ARG A 271 -7.51 -11.37 13.12
C ARG A 271 -7.47 -12.76 13.77
N ARG A 272 -8.14 -12.96 14.92
CA ARG A 272 -8.23 -14.29 15.55
C ARG A 272 -9.16 -15.25 14.79
N ARG A 273 -10.19 -14.73 14.11
CA ARG A 273 -11.10 -15.54 13.28
C ARG A 273 -10.47 -15.99 11.96
N CYS A 274 -9.57 -15.18 11.39
CA CYS A 274 -8.83 -15.53 10.17
C CYS A 274 -7.69 -16.54 10.39
N ARG A 275 -7.41 -16.96 11.63
CA ARG A 275 -6.35 -17.93 11.94
C ARG A 275 -6.80 -19.40 11.86
N TRP A 276 -8.07 -19.65 11.57
CA TRP A 276 -8.69 -20.99 11.55
C TRP A 276 -9.59 -21.25 10.33
N LEU A 277 -9.44 -20.45 9.27
CA LEU A 277 -10.05 -20.65 7.95
C LEU A 277 -8.94 -20.58 6.90
#